data_AF-A0A133VG81-F1
#
_entry.id   AF-A0A133VG81-F1
#
_cell.length_a   1.000
_cell.length_b   1.000
_cell.length_c   1.000
_cell.angle_alpha   90.00
_cell.angle_beta   90.00
_cell.angle_gamma   90.00
#
_symmetry.space_group_name_H-M   'P 1'
#
loop_
_entity.id
_entity.type
_entity.pdbx_description
1 polymer ?
#
loop_
_entity_poly.entity_id
_entity_poly.type
_entity_poly.pdbx_seq_one_letter_code
_entity_poly.pdbx_strand_id
1 'polypeptide(L)'
;MVKASDKQTFCSSDSSIPYEYKPDDLVVALSSSGETERTIHYAESAYNPISESTPVVSITTNPDSTLAGIAKKTKGLVVEIPGKSKADRADYQERQFLGQHEPLTLGGTLGELYTLEFILDAIGSAISTEPVMEYHNKFWNKVKSYDPDPSQFRRLHEMLPEPINYSNPRDERAFPNKTIVGGLELSGVIARAFSIRLAHCAGEDEERFVYFYKDAGNIAARKNDLVLIFSGSGQEFWTRVLEPVKSVEAKIFAVTSFGNSPLGKMADAIIEVPGRKEFRDRSKLENPPKDPGGALYEIRSILATEIFIHCLVKEEKISIKAVESKHSQLT
;
A
#
# COMPACT_ATOMS: atom_id res chain seq x y z
N MET A 1 25.26 13.78 14.17
CA MET A 1 24.24 12.73 13.93
C MET A 1 23.01 13.06 14.75
N VAL A 2 21.90 13.44 14.11
CA VAL A 2 20.60 13.63 14.78
C VAL A 2 19.96 12.26 14.96
N LYS A 3 19.50 11.89 16.16
CA LYS A 3 18.81 10.61 16.37
C LYS A 3 17.44 10.66 15.70
N ALA A 4 16.98 9.54 15.13
CA ALA A 4 15.65 9.45 14.52
C ALA A 4 14.51 9.76 15.50
N SER A 5 14.72 9.54 16.81
CA SER A 5 13.79 9.89 17.89
C SER A 5 13.62 11.40 18.12
N ASP A 6 14.55 12.20 17.63
CA ASP A 6 14.60 13.64 17.91
C ASP A 6 13.97 14.44 16.75
N LYS A 7 13.49 13.76 15.70
CA LYS A 7 12.84 14.36 14.53
C LYS A 7 11.34 14.15 14.60
N GLN A 8 10.59 15.25 14.72
CA GLN A 8 9.13 15.21 14.55
C GLN A 8 8.82 14.96 13.07
N THR A 9 7.98 13.97 12.79
CA THR A 9 7.59 13.60 11.43
C THR A 9 6.08 13.64 11.32
N PHE A 10 5.58 14.33 10.29
CA PHE A 10 4.16 14.44 9.98
C PHE A 10 3.90 13.87 8.58
N CYS A 11 2.73 13.28 8.37
CA CYS A 11 2.31 12.74 7.08
C CYS A 11 1.08 13.48 6.58
N SER A 12 0.96 13.69 5.27
CA SER A 12 -0.12 14.48 4.66
C SER A 12 -1.54 13.92 4.86
N SER A 13 -1.63 12.65 5.26
CA SER A 13 -2.88 11.99 5.64
C SER A 13 -3.28 12.21 7.09
N ASP A 14 -2.39 12.77 7.93
CA ASP A 14 -2.70 13.10 9.31
C ASP A 14 -3.24 14.54 9.39
N SER A 15 -4.26 14.75 10.21
CA SER A 15 -4.78 16.09 10.55
C SER A 15 -3.78 16.97 11.30
N SER A 16 -2.61 16.41 11.67
CA SER A 16 -1.59 17.04 12.52
C SER A 16 -0.49 17.80 11.77
N ILE A 17 -0.56 17.91 10.43
CA ILE A 17 0.47 18.62 9.66
C ILE A 17 0.53 20.09 10.12
N PRO A 18 1.72 20.64 10.43
CA PRO A 18 1.84 22.06 10.71
C PRO A 18 1.45 22.86 9.46
N TYR A 19 0.56 23.84 9.62
CA TYR A 19 0.06 24.66 8.51
C TYR A 19 1.15 25.59 7.93
N GLU A 20 2.24 25.79 8.66
CA GLU A 20 3.38 26.60 8.27
C GLU A 20 4.67 25.83 8.52
N TYR A 21 5.50 25.68 7.48
CA TYR A 21 6.80 25.06 7.59
C TYR A 21 7.85 26.07 8.03
N LYS A 22 8.78 25.62 8.86
CA LYS A 22 9.91 26.42 9.31
C LYS A 22 11.12 26.18 8.41
N PRO A 23 12.04 27.14 8.29
CA PRO A 23 13.24 26.99 7.47
C PRO A 23 14.13 25.78 7.83
N ASP A 24 14.09 25.29 9.06
CA ASP A 24 14.81 24.11 9.54
C ASP A 24 14.07 22.77 9.33
N ASP A 25 12.84 22.82 8.80
CA ASP A 25 12.08 21.63 8.41
C ASP A 25 12.56 21.05 7.07
N LEU A 26 12.04 19.88 6.72
CA LEU A 26 12.24 19.25 5.42
C LEU A 26 10.90 18.71 4.92
N VAL A 27 10.50 19.12 3.72
CA VAL A 27 9.31 18.57 3.06
C VAL A 27 9.75 17.46 2.11
N VAL A 28 9.27 16.24 2.32
CA VAL A 28 9.46 15.12 1.37
C VAL A 28 8.14 14.91 0.64
N ALA A 29 8.13 15.26 -0.64
CA ALA A 29 6.94 15.22 -1.48
C ALA A 29 7.02 14.08 -2.50
N LEU A 30 6.04 13.19 -2.45
CA LEU A 30 5.98 11.97 -3.27
C LEU A 30 4.88 12.13 -4.32
N SER A 31 5.26 12.09 -5.60
CA SER A 31 4.31 12.02 -6.71
C SER A 31 5.00 11.42 -7.91
N SER A 32 4.60 10.21 -8.32
CA SER A 32 5.19 9.52 -9.46
C SER A 32 5.18 10.39 -10.73
N SER A 33 4.07 11.09 -11.01
CA SER A 33 4.01 11.99 -12.17
C SER A 33 4.58 13.39 -11.89
N GLY A 34 4.73 13.76 -10.62
CA GLY A 34 5.10 15.10 -10.20
C GLY A 34 4.03 16.18 -10.47
N GLU A 35 2.79 15.75 -10.73
CA GLU A 35 1.64 16.59 -11.15
C GLU A 35 0.38 16.34 -10.29
N THR A 36 0.53 15.72 -9.11
CA THR A 36 -0.59 15.52 -8.19
C THR A 36 -0.91 16.83 -7.49
N GLU A 37 -2.06 17.44 -7.78
CA GLU A 37 -2.44 18.78 -7.30
C GLU A 37 -2.29 18.95 -5.78
N ARG A 38 -2.84 18.03 -4.99
CA ARG A 38 -2.73 18.09 -3.52
C ARG A 38 -1.27 18.03 -3.04
N THR A 39 -0.43 17.21 -3.67
CA THR A 39 1.01 17.11 -3.33
C THR A 39 1.74 18.38 -3.71
N ILE A 40 1.45 18.94 -4.89
CA ILE A 40 1.99 20.23 -5.34
C ILE A 40 1.61 21.33 -4.36
N HIS A 41 0.33 21.42 -3.99
CA HIS A 41 -0.17 22.44 -3.07
C HIS A 41 0.61 22.44 -1.74
N TYR A 42 0.78 21.27 -1.11
CA TYR A 42 1.57 21.17 0.12
C TYR A 42 3.05 21.47 -0.08
N ALA A 43 3.64 21.14 -1.23
CA ALA A 43 5.03 21.45 -1.53
C ALA A 43 5.24 22.95 -1.83
N GLU A 44 4.30 23.61 -2.49
CA GLU A 44 4.34 25.04 -2.77
C GLU A 44 4.32 25.87 -1.48
N SER A 45 3.60 25.43 -0.45
CA SER A 45 3.59 26.10 0.85
C SER A 45 4.96 26.14 1.54
N ALA A 46 5.93 25.33 1.11
CA ALA A 46 7.33 25.39 1.59
C ALA A 46 8.16 26.48 0.91
N TYR A 47 7.71 27.02 -0.23
CA TYR A 47 8.35 28.14 -0.89
C TYR A 47 7.97 29.47 -0.23
N ASN A 48 8.98 30.19 0.26
CA ASN A 48 8.82 31.53 0.78
C ASN A 48 9.76 32.50 0.03
N PRO A 49 9.24 33.51 -0.68
CA PRO A 49 10.06 34.48 -1.40
C PRO A 49 10.60 35.62 -0.52
N ILE A 50 10.05 35.80 0.69
CA ILE A 50 10.39 36.90 1.61
C ILE A 50 11.47 36.46 2.62
N SER A 51 11.44 35.20 3.05
CA SER A 51 12.41 34.59 3.97
C SER A 51 13.09 33.37 3.34
N GLU A 52 13.90 32.67 4.13
CA GLU A 52 14.43 31.36 3.71
C GLU A 52 13.27 30.38 3.51
N SER A 53 13.27 29.68 2.36
CA SER A 53 12.31 28.64 2.03
C SER A 53 12.63 27.35 2.79
N THR A 54 11.60 26.56 3.10
CA THR A 54 11.80 25.19 3.59
C THR A 54 12.23 24.30 2.41
N PRO A 55 13.32 23.55 2.51
CA PRO A 55 13.77 22.69 1.42
C PRO A 55 12.76 21.58 1.10
N VAL A 56 12.45 21.40 -0.19
CA VAL A 56 11.59 20.32 -0.68
C VAL A 56 12.43 19.23 -1.36
N VAL A 57 12.31 17.99 -0.89
CA VAL A 57 12.77 16.79 -1.61
C VAL A 57 11.60 16.25 -2.42
N SER A 58 11.66 16.42 -3.73
CA SER A 58 10.71 15.81 -4.66
C SER A 58 11.19 14.42 -5.07
N ILE A 59 10.30 13.41 -4.99
CA ILE A 59 10.54 12.07 -5.53
C ILE A 59 9.53 11.83 -6.65
N THR A 60 10.03 11.73 -7.89
CA THR A 60 9.21 11.74 -9.11
C THR A 60 9.88 10.96 -10.24
N THR A 61 9.10 10.47 -11.20
CA THR A 61 9.61 9.87 -12.44
C THR A 61 9.94 10.93 -13.50
N ASN A 62 9.52 12.18 -13.28
CA ASN A 62 9.72 13.29 -14.22
C ASN A 62 10.50 14.44 -13.55
N PRO A 63 11.80 14.62 -13.83
CA PRO A 63 12.63 15.67 -13.24
C PRO A 63 12.31 17.09 -13.74
N ASP A 64 11.43 17.21 -14.74
CA ASP A 64 10.94 18.46 -15.30
C ASP A 64 9.49 18.78 -14.89
N SER A 65 8.90 18.00 -13.97
CA SER A 65 7.55 18.21 -13.47
C SER A 65 7.39 19.49 -12.64
N THR A 66 6.14 19.90 -12.41
CA THR A 66 5.82 21.01 -11.49
C THR A 66 6.42 20.79 -10.11
N LEU A 67 6.27 19.59 -9.54
CA LEU A 67 6.86 19.24 -8.24
C LEU A 67 8.40 19.36 -8.22
N ALA A 68 9.09 18.91 -9.27
CA ALA A 68 10.54 19.04 -9.38
C ALA A 68 10.96 20.52 -9.49
N GLY A 69 10.17 21.34 -10.18
CA GLY A 69 10.35 22.79 -10.22
C GLY A 69 10.28 23.45 -8.84
N ILE A 70 9.37 23.00 -7.97
CA ILE A 70 9.26 23.49 -6.59
C ILE A 70 10.49 23.11 -5.76
N ALA A 71 10.97 21.87 -5.87
CA ALA A 71 12.21 21.44 -5.22
C ALA A 71 13.40 22.30 -5.64
N LYS A 72 13.55 22.61 -6.93
CA LYS A 72 14.60 23.52 -7.42
C LYS A 72 14.45 24.94 -6.83
N LYS A 73 13.23 25.50 -6.80
CA LYS A 73 12.94 26.84 -6.24
C LYS A 73 13.25 26.96 -4.75
N THR A 74 13.01 25.90 -3.99
CA THR A 74 13.25 25.83 -2.54
C THR A 74 14.68 25.45 -2.17
N LYS A 75 15.61 25.36 -3.15
CA LYS A 75 16.99 24.85 -2.97
C LYS A 75 17.02 23.44 -2.36
N GLY A 76 15.98 22.67 -2.59
CA GLY A 76 15.88 21.27 -2.17
C GLY A 76 16.49 20.31 -3.19
N LEU A 77 15.97 19.07 -3.22
CA LEU A 77 16.51 17.98 -4.01
C LEU A 77 15.45 17.40 -4.95
N VAL A 78 15.84 17.10 -6.19
CA VAL A 78 15.04 16.28 -7.10
C VAL A 78 15.63 14.88 -7.11
N VAL A 79 14.85 13.91 -6.65
CA VAL A 79 15.15 12.48 -6.74
C VAL A 79 14.34 11.92 -7.89
N GLU A 80 15.03 11.62 -8.99
CA GLU A 80 14.45 10.89 -10.10
C GLU A 80 14.40 9.40 -9.76
N ILE A 81 13.21 8.82 -9.83
CA ILE A 81 12.99 7.38 -9.70
C ILE A 81 12.64 6.78 -11.06
N PRO A 82 12.99 5.50 -11.32
CA PRO A 82 12.59 4.85 -12.55
C PRO A 82 11.07 4.80 -12.68
N GLY A 83 10.56 4.96 -13.90
CA GLY A 83 9.13 4.89 -14.18
C GLY A 83 8.77 5.72 -15.39
N LYS A 84 7.56 5.49 -15.93
CA LYS A 84 7.09 6.23 -17.09
C LYS A 84 6.42 7.53 -16.70
N SER A 85 6.71 8.58 -17.46
CA SER A 85 6.01 9.85 -17.34
C SER A 85 4.57 9.72 -17.88
N LYS A 86 3.64 10.58 -17.46
CA LYS A 86 2.29 10.62 -18.08
C LYS A 86 2.34 10.93 -19.59
N ALA A 87 3.44 11.49 -20.11
CA ALA A 87 3.63 11.76 -21.53
C ALA A 87 3.88 10.50 -22.38
N ASP A 88 4.35 9.40 -21.75
CA ASP A 88 4.57 8.10 -22.42
C ASP A 88 3.27 7.29 -22.63
N ARG A 89 2.11 7.87 -22.27
CA ARG A 89 0.78 7.25 -22.40
C ARG A 89 0.26 7.23 -23.84
N ALA A 90 0.72 8.12 -24.74
CA ALA A 90 0.30 8.10 -26.15
C ALA A 90 0.70 6.78 -26.85
N ASP A 91 1.88 6.25 -26.51
CA ASP A 91 2.41 4.96 -26.99
C ASP A 91 1.71 3.72 -26.39
N TYR A 92 0.77 3.89 -25.45
CA TYR A 92 0.07 2.75 -24.83
C TYR A 92 -0.84 2.03 -25.82
N GLN A 93 -1.59 2.76 -26.64
CA GLN A 93 -2.50 2.16 -27.61
C GLN A 93 -1.72 1.48 -28.74
N GLU A 94 -0.68 2.13 -29.25
CA GLU A 94 0.14 1.62 -30.36
C GLU A 94 0.90 0.33 -30.00
N ARG A 95 1.43 0.22 -28.78
CA ARG A 95 2.14 -0.98 -28.29
C ARG A 95 1.24 -2.18 -28.03
N GLN A 96 -0.03 -1.96 -27.65
CA GLN A 96 -1.02 -3.04 -27.49
C GLN A 96 -1.40 -3.66 -28.84
N PHE A 97 -1.45 -2.87 -29.92
CA PHE A 97 -1.63 -3.39 -31.29
C PHE A 97 -0.41 -4.18 -31.79
N LEU A 98 0.78 -3.92 -31.25
CA LEU A 98 2.05 -4.60 -31.60
C LEU A 98 2.34 -5.86 -30.77
N GLY A 99 1.42 -6.28 -29.88
CA GLY A 99 1.59 -7.48 -29.05
C GLY A 99 2.63 -7.35 -27.94
N GLN A 100 3.11 -6.13 -27.65
CA GLN A 100 3.98 -5.85 -26.52
C GLN A 100 3.12 -5.60 -25.28
N HIS A 101 2.73 -6.67 -24.60
CA HIS A 101 1.95 -6.59 -23.36
C HIS A 101 2.84 -6.11 -22.21
N GLU A 102 2.61 -4.89 -21.74
CA GLU A 102 3.21 -4.41 -20.49
C GLU A 102 2.66 -5.15 -19.27
N PRO A 103 3.44 -5.28 -18.19
CA PRO A 103 2.94 -5.85 -16.95
C PRO A 103 1.69 -5.09 -16.54
N LEU A 104 0.59 -5.82 -16.35
CA LEU A 104 -0.66 -5.33 -15.74
C LEU A 104 -0.43 -5.02 -14.25
N THR A 105 0.61 -4.27 -13.89
CA THR A 105 0.63 -3.55 -12.62
C THR A 105 -0.47 -2.51 -12.76
N LEU A 106 -1.59 -2.64 -12.04
CA LEU A 106 -2.69 -1.69 -12.20
C LEU A 106 -2.14 -0.26 -12.06
N GLY A 107 -2.54 0.60 -12.99
CA GLY A 107 -1.95 1.90 -13.30
C GLY A 107 -1.36 2.68 -12.13
N GLY A 108 -0.03 2.79 -12.10
CA GLY A 108 0.70 3.74 -11.26
C GLY A 108 1.69 3.09 -10.29
N THR A 109 1.36 1.92 -9.72
CA THR A 109 2.01 1.34 -8.52
C THR A 109 3.54 1.20 -8.59
N LEU A 110 4.09 1.08 -9.79
CA LEU A 110 5.53 0.92 -9.98
C LEU A 110 6.31 2.14 -9.44
N GLY A 111 5.79 3.35 -9.60
CA GLY A 111 6.43 4.56 -9.06
C GLY A 111 6.39 4.60 -7.53
N GLU A 112 5.27 4.17 -6.92
CA GLU A 112 5.16 4.02 -5.47
C GLU A 112 6.12 2.95 -4.93
N LEU A 113 6.31 1.84 -5.64
CA LEU A 113 7.24 0.77 -5.25
C LEU A 113 8.70 1.22 -5.36
N TYR A 114 9.08 1.93 -6.43
CA TYR A 114 10.43 2.49 -6.53
C TYR A 114 10.68 3.59 -5.48
N THR A 115 9.66 4.39 -5.16
CA THR A 115 9.73 5.36 -4.05
C THR A 115 9.98 4.64 -2.72
N LEU A 116 9.23 3.57 -2.45
CA LEU A 116 9.41 2.75 -1.27
C LEU A 116 10.83 2.16 -1.23
N GLU A 117 11.30 1.62 -2.34
CA GLU A 117 12.66 1.08 -2.48
C GLU A 117 13.73 2.11 -2.14
N PHE A 118 13.69 3.26 -2.79
CA PHE A 118 14.61 4.36 -2.55
C PHE A 118 14.64 4.79 -1.08
N ILE A 119 13.46 4.97 -0.47
CA ILE A 119 13.36 5.40 0.94
C ILE A 119 13.92 4.33 1.88
N LEU A 120 13.62 3.05 1.65
CA LEU A 120 14.13 1.96 2.48
C LEU A 120 15.65 1.81 2.37
N ASP A 121 16.21 1.98 1.18
CA ASP A 121 17.66 1.95 0.96
C ASP A 121 18.36 3.14 1.62
N ALA A 122 17.81 4.35 1.48
CA ALA A 122 18.34 5.55 2.09
C ALA A 122 18.34 5.45 3.63
N ILE A 123 17.21 5.05 4.22
CA ILE A 123 17.09 4.87 5.67
C ILE A 123 17.98 3.72 6.15
N GLY A 124 17.96 2.59 5.44
CA GLY A 124 18.71 1.41 5.80
C GLY A 124 20.22 1.62 5.77
N SER A 125 20.73 2.25 4.71
CA SER A 125 22.13 2.67 4.60
C SER A 125 22.50 3.66 5.72
N ALA A 126 21.67 4.67 5.98
CA ALA A 126 21.94 5.66 7.03
C ALA A 126 22.00 5.04 8.44
N ILE A 127 21.15 4.05 8.74
CA ILE A 127 21.10 3.39 10.06
C ILE A 127 22.23 2.36 10.19
N SER A 128 22.47 1.56 9.15
CA SER A 128 23.51 0.51 9.17
C SER A 128 24.92 1.06 8.99
N THR A 129 25.05 2.31 8.53
CA THR A 129 26.31 2.94 8.11
C THR A 129 27.02 2.20 6.96
N GLU A 130 26.31 1.34 6.25
CA GLU A 130 26.79 0.62 5.07
C GLU A 130 26.60 1.48 3.80
N PRO A 131 27.46 1.34 2.77
CA PRO A 131 27.20 1.92 1.46
C PRO A 131 25.82 1.53 0.92
N VAL A 132 25.12 2.45 0.26
CA VAL A 132 23.72 2.27 -0.20
C VAL A 132 23.53 0.98 -0.98
N MET A 133 24.40 0.70 -1.96
CA MET A 133 24.27 -0.50 -2.80
C MET A 133 24.59 -1.80 -2.05
N GLU A 134 25.42 -1.76 -1.01
CA GLU A 134 25.69 -2.93 -0.17
C GLU A 134 24.46 -3.26 0.68
N TYR A 135 23.89 -2.25 1.32
CA TYR A 135 22.64 -2.38 2.06
C TYR A 135 21.50 -2.87 1.16
N HIS A 136 21.32 -2.23 0.00
CA HIS A 136 20.31 -2.57 -1.01
C HIS A 136 20.39 -4.06 -1.34
N ASN A 137 21.56 -4.54 -1.79
CA ASN A 137 21.73 -5.93 -2.19
C ASN A 137 21.40 -6.88 -1.02
N LYS A 138 21.90 -6.59 0.18
CA LYS A 138 21.66 -7.42 1.37
C LYS A 138 20.18 -7.46 1.76
N PHE A 139 19.49 -6.33 1.74
CA PHE A 139 18.09 -6.22 2.15
C PHE A 139 17.15 -6.82 1.10
N TRP A 140 17.29 -6.41 -0.16
CA TRP A 140 16.42 -6.90 -1.24
C TRP A 140 16.64 -8.37 -1.58
N ASN A 141 17.82 -8.93 -1.34
CA ASN A 141 18.01 -10.39 -1.41
C ASN A 141 17.16 -11.13 -0.36
N LYS A 142 16.97 -10.56 0.84
CA LYS A 142 16.03 -11.13 1.83
C LYS A 142 14.60 -10.99 1.34
N VAL A 143 14.22 -9.84 0.81
CA VAL A 143 12.85 -9.65 0.28
C VAL A 143 12.57 -10.70 -0.81
N LYS A 144 13.47 -10.83 -1.80
CA LYS A 144 13.41 -11.76 -2.93
C LYS A 144 13.48 -13.24 -2.53
N SER A 145 14.00 -13.57 -1.35
CA SER A 145 14.09 -14.96 -0.89
C SER A 145 12.74 -15.55 -0.46
N TYR A 146 11.67 -14.76 -0.45
CA TYR A 146 10.32 -15.26 -0.20
C TYR A 146 9.69 -15.67 -1.51
N ASP A 147 9.27 -16.93 -1.57
CA ASP A 147 8.53 -17.53 -2.67
C ASP A 147 7.08 -17.80 -2.18
N PRO A 148 6.09 -16.96 -2.56
CA PRO A 148 4.71 -17.14 -2.14
C PRO A 148 4.10 -18.41 -2.72
N ASP A 149 3.40 -19.20 -1.89
CA ASP A 149 2.69 -20.39 -2.36
C ASP A 149 1.45 -20.00 -3.19
N PRO A 150 1.39 -20.33 -4.50
CA PRO A 150 0.24 -20.01 -5.36
C PRO A 150 -1.07 -20.64 -4.87
N SER A 151 -1.04 -21.71 -4.09
CA SER A 151 -2.23 -22.33 -3.51
C SER A 151 -2.94 -21.41 -2.51
N GLN A 152 -2.17 -20.64 -1.73
CA GLN A 152 -2.70 -19.66 -0.78
C GLN A 152 -3.37 -18.49 -1.49
N PHE A 153 -2.83 -18.06 -2.62
CA PHE A 153 -3.43 -17.02 -3.47
C PHE A 153 -4.74 -17.49 -4.11
N ARG A 154 -4.78 -18.72 -4.65
CA ARG A 154 -6.04 -19.31 -5.15
C ARG A 154 -7.09 -19.38 -4.05
N ARG A 155 -6.68 -19.78 -2.83
CA ARG A 155 -7.60 -19.85 -1.71
C ARG A 155 -8.17 -18.48 -1.31
N LEU A 156 -7.36 -17.42 -1.37
CA LEU A 156 -7.84 -16.06 -1.17
C LEU A 156 -8.86 -15.68 -2.24
N HIS A 157 -8.56 -15.95 -3.52
CA HIS A 157 -9.48 -15.66 -4.64
C HIS A 157 -10.84 -16.35 -4.48
N GLU A 158 -10.85 -17.65 -4.17
CA GLU A 158 -12.07 -18.44 -3.91
C GLU A 158 -12.92 -17.90 -2.74
N MET A 159 -12.28 -17.20 -1.79
CA MET A 159 -12.94 -16.64 -0.62
C MET A 159 -13.48 -15.24 -0.83
N LEU A 160 -13.03 -14.52 -1.87
CA LEU A 160 -13.50 -13.17 -2.17
C LEU A 160 -15.00 -13.19 -2.52
N PRO A 161 -15.80 -12.29 -1.94
CA PRO A 161 -17.14 -12.01 -2.44
C PRO A 161 -17.11 -11.52 -3.89
N GLU A 162 -18.02 -12.04 -4.70
CA GLU A 162 -18.24 -11.59 -6.08
C GLU A 162 -18.65 -10.11 -6.14
N PRO A 163 -18.11 -9.32 -7.09
CA PRO A 163 -18.58 -7.96 -7.35
C PRO A 163 -20.10 -7.91 -7.60
N ILE A 164 -20.74 -6.78 -7.27
CA ILE A 164 -22.08 -6.47 -7.80
C ILE A 164 -21.93 -5.99 -9.22
N ASN A 165 -22.79 -6.47 -10.14
CA ASN A 165 -22.90 -5.91 -11.47
C ASN A 165 -24.20 -5.07 -11.58
N TYR A 166 -24.07 -3.75 -11.62
CA TYR A 166 -25.22 -2.83 -11.62
C TYR A 166 -25.98 -2.84 -12.96
N SER A 167 -25.34 -3.31 -14.02
CA SER A 167 -25.96 -3.46 -15.34
C SER A 167 -26.79 -4.75 -15.46
N ASN A 168 -26.72 -5.66 -14.47
CA ASN A 168 -27.48 -6.91 -14.48
C ASN A 168 -28.81 -6.78 -13.69
N PRO A 169 -29.96 -6.67 -14.37
CA PRO A 169 -31.26 -6.54 -13.70
C PRO A 169 -31.71 -7.83 -12.98
N ARG A 170 -30.96 -8.93 -13.11
CA ARG A 170 -31.23 -10.23 -12.45
C ARG A 170 -30.34 -10.46 -11.22
N ASP A 171 -29.56 -9.47 -10.78
CA ASP A 171 -28.85 -9.58 -9.52
C ASP A 171 -29.84 -9.46 -8.34
N GLU A 172 -30.39 -10.60 -7.93
CA GLU A 172 -31.42 -10.69 -6.87
C GLU A 172 -30.85 -10.51 -5.44
N ARG A 173 -29.54 -10.19 -5.30
CA ARG A 173 -28.91 -10.02 -4.00
C ARG A 173 -29.49 -8.79 -3.29
N ALA A 174 -30.28 -9.04 -2.24
CA ALA A 174 -30.82 -7.97 -1.38
C ALA A 174 -29.72 -7.10 -0.73
N PHE A 175 -28.56 -7.69 -0.43
CA PHE A 175 -27.37 -7.00 0.03
C PHE A 175 -26.09 -7.69 -0.46
N PRO A 176 -25.07 -6.95 -0.94
CA PRO A 176 -23.78 -7.52 -1.24
C PRO A 176 -23.08 -8.06 0.00
N ASN A 177 -22.35 -9.16 -0.19
CA ASN A 177 -21.27 -9.52 0.72
C ASN A 177 -20.07 -8.60 0.49
N LYS A 178 -19.35 -8.34 1.57
CA LYS A 178 -18.22 -7.40 1.57
C LYS A 178 -16.95 -8.03 2.11
N THR A 179 -15.82 -7.45 1.71
CA THR A 179 -14.51 -7.74 2.29
C THR A 179 -14.15 -6.64 3.28
N ILE A 180 -13.92 -6.99 4.53
CA ILE A 180 -13.44 -6.09 5.58
C ILE A 180 -11.96 -6.38 5.78
N VAL A 181 -11.11 -5.41 5.49
CA VAL A 181 -9.66 -5.54 5.56
C VAL A 181 -9.14 -4.80 6.80
N GLY A 182 -8.24 -5.42 7.55
CA GLY A 182 -7.74 -4.87 8.80
C GLY A 182 -6.30 -5.25 9.13
N GLY A 183 -5.74 -4.50 10.07
CA GLY A 183 -4.38 -4.66 10.57
C GLY A 183 -4.04 -3.55 11.55
N LEU A 184 -2.99 -3.74 12.34
CA LEU A 184 -2.49 -2.73 13.28
C LEU A 184 -1.21 -2.09 12.74
N GLU A 185 -0.99 -0.81 13.08
CA GLU A 185 0.25 -0.07 12.77
C GLU A 185 0.66 -0.18 11.29
N LEU A 186 1.93 -0.54 11.01
CA LEU A 186 2.44 -0.67 9.66
C LEU A 186 1.71 -1.78 8.89
N SER A 187 1.38 -2.91 9.53
CA SER A 187 0.53 -3.95 8.92
C SER A 187 -0.84 -3.40 8.53
N GLY A 188 -1.41 -2.48 9.33
CA GLY A 188 -2.64 -1.76 9.03
C GLY A 188 -2.52 -0.80 7.83
N VAL A 189 -1.38 -0.13 7.68
CA VAL A 189 -1.10 0.70 6.49
C VAL A 189 -1.04 -0.16 5.23
N ILE A 190 -0.36 -1.31 5.27
CA ILE A 190 -0.32 -2.26 4.15
C ILE A 190 -1.73 -2.82 3.85
N ALA A 191 -2.47 -3.19 4.89
CA ALA A 191 -3.85 -3.65 4.78
C ALA A 191 -4.77 -2.63 4.10
N ARG A 192 -4.63 -1.34 4.47
CA ARG A 192 -5.37 -0.24 3.87
C ARG A 192 -5.00 -0.05 2.40
N ALA A 193 -3.70 -0.07 2.06
CA ALA A 193 -3.26 -0.02 0.68
C ALA A 193 -3.90 -1.16 -0.13
N PHE A 194 -3.80 -2.41 0.35
CA PHE A 194 -4.42 -3.55 -0.30
C PHE A 194 -5.94 -3.39 -0.48
N SER A 195 -6.67 -2.86 0.51
CA SER A 195 -8.12 -2.66 0.39
C SER A 195 -8.51 -1.73 -0.76
N ILE A 196 -7.73 -0.66 -0.99
CA ILE A 196 -7.96 0.28 -2.10
C ILE A 196 -7.71 -0.44 -3.43
N ARG A 197 -6.60 -1.18 -3.50
CA ARG A 197 -6.19 -1.92 -4.70
C ARG A 197 -7.22 -2.99 -5.08
N LEU A 198 -7.72 -3.73 -4.09
CA LEU A 198 -8.74 -4.74 -4.28
C LEU A 198 -10.09 -4.13 -4.70
N ALA A 199 -10.46 -2.97 -4.16
CA ALA A 199 -11.68 -2.26 -4.57
C ALA A 199 -11.65 -1.85 -6.06
N HIS A 200 -10.47 -1.53 -6.60
CA HIS A 200 -10.31 -1.24 -8.03
C HIS A 200 -10.42 -2.48 -8.93
N CYS A 201 -10.36 -3.70 -8.37
CA CYS A 201 -10.45 -4.95 -9.11
C CYS A 201 -11.92 -5.37 -9.31
N ALA A 202 -12.62 -4.65 -10.20
CA ALA A 202 -13.96 -4.94 -10.66
C ALA A 202 -14.17 -4.46 -12.11
N GLY A 203 -15.12 -5.03 -12.85
CA GLY A 203 -15.51 -4.55 -14.18
C GLY A 203 -16.05 -3.12 -14.21
N GLU A 204 -16.20 -2.52 -15.41
CA GLU A 204 -16.61 -1.11 -15.58
C GLU A 204 -17.91 -0.77 -14.83
N ASP A 205 -18.91 -1.63 -14.98
CA ASP A 205 -20.24 -1.51 -14.35
C ASP A 205 -20.37 -2.30 -13.04
N GLU A 206 -19.25 -2.78 -12.51
CA GLU A 206 -19.21 -3.61 -11.32
C GLU A 206 -18.61 -2.88 -10.11
N GLU A 207 -18.98 -3.32 -8.91
CA GLU A 207 -18.40 -2.80 -7.69
C GLU A 207 -18.08 -3.93 -6.72
N ARG A 208 -16.82 -3.97 -6.28
CA ARG A 208 -16.38 -4.86 -5.21
C ARG A 208 -16.45 -4.10 -3.89
N PHE A 209 -17.27 -4.59 -2.98
CA PHE A 209 -17.47 -3.99 -1.66
C PHE A 209 -16.29 -4.32 -0.75
N VAL A 210 -15.30 -3.43 -0.70
CA VAL A 210 -14.11 -3.59 0.13
C VAL A 210 -14.00 -2.40 1.08
N TYR A 211 -13.74 -2.68 2.36
CA TYR A 211 -13.64 -1.64 3.37
C TYR A 211 -12.43 -1.86 4.27
N PHE A 212 -11.69 -0.79 4.54
CA PHE A 212 -10.74 -0.77 5.65
C PHE A 212 -11.47 -0.48 6.96
N TYR A 213 -11.27 -1.32 7.98
CA TYR A 213 -12.06 -1.32 9.21
C TYR A 213 -12.07 0.00 10.01
N LYS A 214 -11.08 0.88 9.80
CA LYS A 214 -10.98 2.20 10.46
C LYS A 214 -11.51 3.36 9.62
N ASP A 215 -11.72 3.17 8.33
CA ASP A 215 -12.12 4.26 7.43
C ASP A 215 -13.64 4.39 7.35
N ALA A 216 -14.37 3.27 7.35
CA ALA A 216 -15.81 3.27 7.09
C ALA A 216 -16.66 3.10 8.36
N GLY A 217 -16.51 3.99 9.35
CA GLY A 217 -17.34 3.98 10.56
C GLY A 217 -17.46 2.60 11.22
N ASN A 218 -18.65 2.26 11.75
CA ASN A 218 -18.91 0.93 12.31
C ASN A 218 -19.27 -0.07 11.20
N ILE A 219 -18.32 -0.90 10.78
CA ILE A 219 -18.54 -1.97 9.80
C ILE A 219 -18.86 -3.29 10.50
N ALA A 220 -20.12 -3.71 10.46
CA ALA A 220 -20.51 -5.01 10.99
C ALA A 220 -20.30 -6.12 9.94
N ALA A 221 -19.56 -7.17 10.32
CA ALA A 221 -19.48 -8.41 9.55
C ALA A 221 -20.82 -9.16 9.55
N ARG A 222 -21.10 -9.90 8.48
CA ARG A 222 -22.30 -10.73 8.31
C ARG A 222 -21.90 -12.08 7.74
N LYS A 223 -22.84 -13.03 7.78
CA LYS A 223 -22.68 -14.33 7.13
C LYS A 223 -22.22 -14.18 5.68
N ASN A 224 -21.21 -14.95 5.30
CA ASN A 224 -20.55 -14.95 3.98
C ASN A 224 -19.71 -13.71 3.63
N ASP A 225 -19.59 -12.72 4.52
CA ASP A 225 -18.56 -11.69 4.36
C ASP A 225 -17.16 -12.30 4.55
N LEU A 226 -16.14 -11.60 4.05
CA LEU A 226 -14.75 -11.95 4.26
C LEU A 226 -14.10 -10.91 5.18
N VAL A 227 -13.48 -11.35 6.27
CA VAL A 227 -12.61 -10.52 7.10
C VAL A 227 -11.17 -10.93 6.87
N LEU A 228 -10.35 -10.01 6.35
CA LEU A 228 -8.96 -10.24 6.01
C LEU A 228 -8.04 -9.44 6.92
N ILE A 229 -7.20 -10.13 7.69
CA ILE A 229 -6.33 -9.52 8.69
C ILE A 229 -4.85 -9.66 8.30
N PHE A 230 -4.15 -8.53 8.28
CA PHE A 230 -2.69 -8.47 8.21
C PHE A 230 -2.12 -8.36 9.61
N SER A 231 -1.31 -9.35 10.01
CA SER A 231 -0.56 -9.29 11.26
C SER A 231 0.66 -10.18 11.23
N GLY A 232 1.85 -9.58 11.24
CA GLY A 232 3.11 -10.34 11.24
C GLY A 232 3.30 -11.24 12.46
N SER A 233 2.85 -10.81 13.64
CA SER A 233 2.94 -11.60 14.88
C SER A 233 1.75 -12.52 15.13
N GLY A 234 0.58 -12.24 14.54
CA GLY A 234 -0.63 -13.07 14.70
C GLY A 234 -1.10 -13.21 16.15
N GLN A 235 -0.93 -12.15 16.94
CA GLN A 235 -1.19 -12.02 18.39
C GLN A 235 -2.56 -12.49 18.88
N GLU A 236 -2.63 -12.82 20.18
CA GLU A 236 -3.86 -13.17 20.91
C GLU A 236 -4.90 -12.04 20.87
N PHE A 237 -4.50 -10.78 20.70
CA PHE A 237 -5.43 -9.66 20.49
C PHE A 237 -6.51 -9.95 19.43
N TRP A 238 -6.13 -10.65 18.35
CA TRP A 238 -7.05 -10.97 17.27
C TRP A 238 -8.14 -11.96 17.68
N THR A 239 -7.95 -12.77 18.72
CA THR A 239 -8.98 -13.70 19.18
C THR A 239 -10.21 -12.97 19.68
N ARG A 240 -10.01 -11.98 20.55
CA ARG A 240 -11.07 -11.11 21.01
C ARG A 240 -11.73 -10.30 19.89
N VAL A 241 -10.96 -9.83 18.91
CA VAL A 241 -11.48 -9.01 17.81
C VAL A 241 -12.31 -9.83 16.82
N LEU A 242 -11.91 -11.09 16.57
CA LEU A 242 -12.52 -11.95 15.57
C LEU A 242 -13.59 -12.90 16.14
N GLU A 243 -13.71 -13.03 17.46
CA GLU A 243 -14.77 -13.84 18.09
C GLU A 243 -16.18 -13.43 17.60
N PRO A 244 -16.55 -12.13 17.56
CA PRO A 244 -17.86 -11.73 17.03
C PRO A 244 -18.01 -12.03 15.54
N VAL A 245 -16.92 -11.89 14.76
CA VAL A 245 -16.89 -12.20 13.32
C VAL A 245 -17.19 -13.68 13.07
N LYS A 246 -16.59 -14.56 13.87
CA LYS A 246 -16.82 -16.01 13.80
C LYS A 246 -18.25 -16.38 14.20
N SER A 247 -18.80 -15.70 15.21
CA SER A 247 -20.17 -15.94 15.69
C SER A 247 -21.26 -15.66 14.65
N VAL A 248 -20.99 -14.78 13.68
CA VAL A 248 -21.91 -14.45 12.58
C VAL A 248 -21.62 -15.24 11.29
N GLU A 249 -20.78 -16.27 11.35
CA GLU A 249 -20.39 -17.12 10.22
C GLU A 249 -19.77 -16.33 9.05
N ALA A 250 -19.05 -15.25 9.35
CA ALA A 250 -18.18 -14.60 8.37
C ALA A 250 -16.88 -15.40 8.22
N LYS A 251 -16.32 -15.41 7.00
CA LYS A 251 -15.05 -16.06 6.70
C LYS A 251 -13.89 -15.20 7.21
N ILE A 252 -12.83 -15.83 7.69
CA ILE A 252 -11.62 -15.17 8.18
C ILE A 252 -10.43 -15.62 7.33
N PHE A 253 -9.67 -14.66 6.80
CA PHE A 253 -8.42 -14.90 6.10
C PHE A 253 -7.29 -14.13 6.79
N ALA A 254 -6.14 -14.77 6.99
CA ALA A 254 -4.99 -14.11 7.60
C ALA A 254 -3.79 -14.02 6.66
N VAL A 255 -3.15 -12.87 6.64
CA VAL A 255 -1.78 -12.69 6.14
C VAL A 255 -0.90 -12.58 7.38
N THR A 256 0.02 -13.51 7.58
CA THR A 256 0.81 -13.60 8.82
C THR A 256 2.14 -14.33 8.62
N SER A 257 3.13 -14.13 9.50
CA SER A 257 4.35 -14.94 9.53
C SER A 257 4.22 -16.26 10.27
N PHE A 258 3.13 -16.48 11.01
CA PHE A 258 2.99 -17.64 11.89
C PHE A 258 1.63 -18.31 11.73
N GLY A 259 1.52 -19.31 10.84
CA GLY A 259 0.26 -20.03 10.59
C GLY A 259 -0.34 -20.73 11.83
N ASN A 260 0.50 -21.10 12.80
CA ASN A 260 0.07 -21.73 14.06
C ASN A 260 -0.22 -20.72 15.20
N SER A 261 -0.18 -19.42 14.93
CA SER A 261 -0.49 -18.38 15.92
C SER A 261 -1.99 -18.36 16.28
N PRO A 262 -2.40 -17.62 17.33
CA PRO A 262 -3.81 -17.39 17.63
C PRO A 262 -4.63 -16.92 16.42
N LEU A 263 -4.17 -15.90 15.70
CA LEU A 263 -4.81 -15.45 14.44
C LEU A 263 -4.87 -16.58 13.39
N GLY A 264 -3.76 -17.29 13.16
CA GLY A 264 -3.70 -18.35 12.17
C GLY A 264 -4.67 -19.50 12.46
N LYS A 265 -4.85 -19.87 13.74
CA LYS A 265 -5.83 -20.88 14.18
C LYS A 265 -7.29 -20.46 14.04
N MET A 266 -7.56 -19.15 14.02
CA MET A 266 -8.91 -18.64 13.80
C MET A 266 -9.28 -18.53 12.32
N ALA A 267 -8.28 -18.34 11.47
CA ALA A 267 -8.48 -18.14 10.04
C ALA A 267 -8.89 -19.44 9.34
N ASP A 268 -9.79 -19.32 8.36
CA ASP A 268 -10.20 -20.43 7.50
C ASP A 268 -9.13 -20.74 6.43
N ALA A 269 -8.29 -19.75 6.10
CA ALA A 269 -7.13 -19.87 5.23
C ALA A 269 -6.12 -18.75 5.51
N ILE A 270 -4.87 -18.97 5.09
CA ILE A 270 -3.78 -18.01 5.31
C ILE A 270 -2.91 -17.82 4.07
N ILE A 271 -2.28 -16.65 3.98
CA ILE A 271 -1.00 -16.47 3.27
C ILE A 271 0.09 -16.38 4.33
N GLU A 272 1.04 -17.32 4.29
CA GLU A 272 2.17 -17.32 5.21
C GLU A 272 3.31 -16.50 4.64
N VAL A 273 3.49 -15.29 5.17
CA VAL A 273 4.54 -14.36 4.73
C VAL A 273 5.66 -14.35 5.78
N PRO A 274 6.85 -14.89 5.49
CA PRO A 274 7.96 -14.87 6.44
C PRO A 274 8.49 -13.44 6.60
N GLY A 275 9.03 -13.11 7.77
CA GLY A 275 9.68 -11.80 7.99
C GLY A 275 9.65 -11.33 9.43
N ARG A 276 8.68 -11.81 10.22
CA ARG A 276 8.72 -11.68 11.67
C ARG A 276 9.64 -12.74 12.27
N LYS A 277 10.50 -12.34 13.21
CA LYS A 277 11.51 -13.22 13.83
C LYS A 277 10.98 -13.97 15.05
N GLU A 278 10.01 -13.39 15.74
CA GLU A 278 9.47 -13.94 16.98
C GLU A 278 7.96 -13.77 16.99
N PHE A 279 7.27 -14.80 17.47
CA PHE A 279 5.92 -14.65 17.96
C PHE A 279 5.95 -13.70 19.17
N ARG A 280 5.15 -12.64 19.12
CA ARG A 280 5.07 -11.68 20.21
C ARG A 280 3.68 -11.70 20.77
N ASP A 281 3.50 -12.34 21.92
CA ASP A 281 2.25 -12.22 22.67
C ASP A 281 2.33 -10.99 23.58
N ARG A 282 1.95 -9.83 23.05
CA ARG A 282 1.74 -8.63 23.87
C ARG A 282 0.39 -8.06 23.52
N SER A 283 -0.43 -7.84 24.54
CA SER A 283 -1.66 -7.03 24.48
C SER A 283 -1.39 -5.52 24.25
N LYS A 284 -0.19 -5.16 23.80
CA LYS A 284 0.27 -3.79 23.53
C LYS A 284 0.64 -3.67 22.06
N LEU A 285 0.42 -2.48 21.49
CA LEU A 285 0.90 -2.13 20.16
C LEU A 285 2.38 -2.53 19.99
N GLU A 286 2.73 -3.07 18.82
CA GLU A 286 4.11 -3.33 18.48
C GLU A 286 4.88 -2.00 18.45
N ASN A 287 6.16 -2.05 18.85
CA ASN A 287 7.01 -0.89 18.65
C ASN A 287 7.27 -0.76 17.15
N PRO A 288 7.26 0.46 16.60
CA PRO A 288 7.60 0.66 15.20
C PRO A 288 8.99 0.06 14.89
N PRO A 289 9.17 -0.49 13.68
CA PRO A 289 10.45 -1.06 13.28
C PRO A 289 11.55 0.01 13.39
N LYS A 290 12.68 -0.36 13.98
CA LYS A 290 13.83 0.54 14.17
C LYS A 290 14.73 0.63 12.94
N ASP A 291 14.58 -0.31 12.01
CA ASP A 291 15.30 -0.41 10.75
C ASP A 291 14.39 -1.12 9.73
N PRO A 292 14.65 -0.98 8.41
CA PRO A 292 13.80 -1.61 7.40
C PRO A 292 13.78 -3.15 7.49
N GLY A 293 14.83 -3.79 8.02
CA GLY A 293 14.86 -5.23 8.29
C GLY A 293 13.83 -5.67 9.31
N GLY A 294 13.45 -4.79 10.25
CA GLY A 294 12.34 -5.00 11.18
C GLY A 294 10.95 -4.98 10.52
N ALA A 295 10.84 -4.46 9.30
CA ALA A 295 9.60 -4.39 8.51
C ALA A 295 9.53 -5.47 7.42
N LEU A 296 10.39 -6.49 7.46
CA LEU A 296 10.52 -7.47 6.37
C LEU A 296 9.20 -8.21 6.06
N TYR A 297 8.39 -8.49 7.09
CA TYR A 297 7.05 -9.07 6.91
C TYR A 297 6.15 -8.12 6.10
N GLU A 298 6.12 -6.85 6.47
CA GLU A 298 5.29 -5.84 5.82
C GLU A 298 5.70 -5.60 4.37
N ILE A 299 7.02 -5.53 4.10
CA ILE A 299 7.56 -5.37 2.74
C ILE A 299 7.29 -6.60 1.86
N ARG A 300 7.39 -7.82 2.41
CA ARG A 300 7.00 -9.02 1.67
C ARG A 300 5.49 -9.11 1.47
N SER A 301 4.70 -8.64 2.43
CA SER A 301 3.24 -8.65 2.37
C SER A 301 2.73 -7.74 1.26
N ILE A 302 3.23 -6.50 1.17
CA ILE A 302 2.83 -5.57 0.10
C ILE A 302 3.13 -6.15 -1.29
N LEU A 303 4.32 -6.73 -1.49
CA LEU A 303 4.70 -7.35 -2.76
C LEU A 303 3.85 -8.58 -3.07
N ALA A 304 3.62 -9.46 -2.09
CA ALA A 304 2.78 -10.63 -2.26
C ALA A 304 1.34 -10.25 -2.63
N THR A 305 0.79 -9.21 -2.01
CA THR A 305 -0.54 -8.73 -2.35
C THR A 305 -0.60 -8.05 -3.71
N GLU A 306 0.46 -7.35 -4.14
CA GLU A 306 0.50 -6.81 -5.50
C GLU A 306 0.61 -7.93 -6.55
N ILE A 307 1.33 -9.03 -6.25
CA ILE A 307 1.31 -10.24 -7.10
C ILE A 307 -0.11 -10.82 -7.16
N PHE A 308 -0.77 -10.98 -6.02
CA PHE A 308 -2.16 -11.46 -5.97
C PHE A 308 -3.10 -10.58 -6.81
N ILE A 309 -3.02 -9.27 -6.65
CA ILE A 309 -3.81 -8.29 -7.40
C ILE A 309 -3.55 -8.40 -8.91
N HIS A 310 -2.29 -8.58 -9.31
CA HIS A 310 -1.94 -8.81 -10.71
C HIS A 310 -2.55 -10.12 -11.26
N CYS A 311 -2.49 -11.21 -10.47
CA CYS A 311 -3.12 -12.47 -10.82
C CYS A 311 -4.65 -12.33 -10.92
N LEU A 312 -5.27 -11.62 -9.98
CA LEU A 312 -6.71 -11.38 -9.93
C LEU A 312 -7.20 -10.66 -11.19
N VAL A 313 -6.55 -9.56 -11.58
CA VAL A 313 -6.89 -8.81 -12.80
C VAL A 313 -6.80 -9.67 -14.05
N LYS A 314 -5.79 -10.56 -14.13
CA LYS A 314 -5.65 -11.48 -15.25
C LYS A 314 -6.73 -12.56 -15.27
N GLU A 315 -6.98 -13.18 -14.12
CA GLU A 315 -7.93 -14.29 -13.97
C GLU A 315 -9.36 -13.83 -14.25
N GLU A 316 -9.75 -12.69 -13.67
CA GLU A 316 -11.07 -12.08 -13.84
C GLU A 316 -11.18 -11.22 -15.12
N LYS A 317 -10.10 -11.15 -15.93
CA LYS A 317 -10.04 -10.42 -17.20
C LYS A 317 -10.48 -8.95 -17.09
N ILE A 318 -10.09 -8.30 -16.00
CA ILE A 318 -10.44 -6.91 -15.71
C ILE A 318 -9.66 -5.99 -16.66
N SER A 319 -10.36 -5.13 -17.38
CA SER A 319 -9.72 -4.18 -18.31
C SER A 319 -9.04 -3.05 -17.55
N ILE A 320 -8.00 -2.47 -18.15
CA ILE A 320 -7.33 -1.27 -17.59
C ILE A 320 -8.32 -0.11 -17.45
N LYS A 321 -9.23 0.06 -18.43
CA LYS A 321 -10.28 1.06 -18.39
C LYS A 321 -11.24 0.86 -17.21
N ALA A 322 -11.57 -0.39 -16.87
CA ALA A 322 -12.38 -0.72 -15.70
C ALA A 322 -11.69 -0.34 -14.40
N VAL A 323 -10.39 -0.61 -14.28
CA VAL A 323 -9.59 -0.18 -13.13
C VAL A 323 -9.57 1.35 -13.00
N GLU A 324 -9.32 2.05 -14.10
CA GLU A 324 -9.22 3.51 -14.12
C GLU A 324 -10.55 4.19 -13.75
N SER A 325 -11.68 3.59 -14.12
CA SER A 325 -13.00 4.14 -13.78
C SER A 325 -13.32 4.04 -12.28
N LYS A 326 -12.54 3.29 -11.49
CA LYS A 326 -12.69 3.19 -10.02
C LYS A 326 -11.95 4.27 -9.25
N HIS A 327 -11.15 5.12 -9.91
CA HIS A 327 -10.54 6.24 -9.22
C HIS A 327 -11.59 7.22 -8.67
N SER A 328 -11.33 7.76 -7.48
CA SER A 328 -12.20 8.77 -6.86
C SER A 328 -12.39 9.96 -7.80
N GLN A 329 -13.63 10.40 -7.96
CA GLN A 329 -13.98 11.64 -8.66
C GLN A 329 -13.82 12.88 -7.76
N LEU A 330 -13.58 12.67 -6.47
CA LEU A 330 -13.27 13.69 -5.48
C LEU A 330 -11.75 13.66 -5.24
N THR A 331 -10.98 14.39 -6.05
CA THR A 331 -9.51 14.54 -5.92
C THR A 331 -9.10 15.96 -6.20
#